data_AF-A0AA39NNT2-F1
#
_entry.id   AF-A0AA39NNT2-F1
#
_cell.length_a   1.000
_cell.length_b   1.000
_cell.length_c   1.000
_cell.angle_alpha   90.00
_cell.angle_beta   90.00
_cell.angle_gamma   90.00
#
_symmetry.space_group_name_H-M   'P 1'
#
loop_
_entity.id
_entity.type
_entity.pdbx_description
1 polymer ?
#
loop_
_entity_poly.entity_id
_entity_poly.type
_entity_poly.pdbx_seq_one_letter_code
_entity_poly.pdbx_strand_id
1 'polypeptide(L)'
;MDPTQAAILQQFLEYPFETDETYQQGLAGILATDPSDAVLLNTRVFYFNRLTGSSITVADVLAYRERPTPVSESAPTSNPPSTASESEEPKILTFAQLKELIEAGKLDEIPNNKTISGELNSAPPSQSAASVRRKPWETSNNSSDIMES
;
A
#
# COMPACT_ATOMS: atom_id res chain seq x y z
N MET A 1 16.25 26.55 -1.94
CA MET A 1 15.21 26.20 -2.94
C MET A 1 15.39 27.16 -4.10
N ASP A 2 15.90 26.67 -5.21
CA ASP A 2 15.98 27.45 -6.45
C ASP A 2 14.56 27.81 -6.93
N PRO A 3 14.35 29.03 -7.46
CA PRO A 3 13.03 29.50 -7.87
C PRO A 3 12.40 28.61 -8.96
N THR A 4 13.24 28.05 -9.83
CA THR A 4 12.82 27.11 -10.87
C THR A 4 12.25 25.81 -10.30
N GLN A 5 12.84 25.31 -9.21
CA GLN A 5 12.38 24.07 -8.58
C GLN A 5 11.01 24.24 -7.92
N ALA A 6 10.75 25.38 -7.30
CA ALA A 6 9.43 25.69 -6.73
C ALA A 6 8.33 25.73 -7.82
N ALA A 7 8.62 26.30 -8.98
CA ALA A 7 7.69 26.31 -10.11
C ALA A 7 7.38 24.90 -10.64
N ILE A 8 8.40 24.03 -10.74
CA ILE A 8 8.23 22.63 -11.16
C ILE A 8 7.38 21.85 -10.13
N LEU A 9 7.61 22.07 -8.84
CA LEU A 9 6.81 21.43 -7.78
C LEU A 9 5.36 21.89 -7.79
N GLN A 10 5.11 23.18 -8.07
CA GLN A 10 3.74 23.67 -8.26
C GLN A 10 3.08 23.00 -9.47
N GLN A 11 3.78 22.91 -10.60
CA GLN A 11 3.30 22.22 -11.80
C GLN A 11 3.01 20.74 -11.54
N PHE A 12 3.82 20.08 -10.71
CA PHE A 12 3.59 18.71 -10.27
C PHE A 12 2.30 18.56 -9.46
N LEU A 13 2.01 19.49 -8.54
CA LEU A 13 0.80 19.44 -7.72
C LEU A 13 -0.48 19.73 -8.52
N GLU A 14 -0.38 20.57 -9.54
CA GLU A 14 -1.49 20.90 -10.45
C GLU A 14 -1.69 19.84 -11.55
N TYR A 15 -0.76 18.89 -11.71
CA TYR A 15 -0.83 17.89 -12.77
C TYR A 15 -1.99 16.90 -12.55
N PRO A 16 -2.85 16.66 -13.56
CA PRO A 16 -4.05 15.85 -13.39
C PRO A 16 -3.77 14.34 -13.57
N PHE A 17 -3.03 13.75 -12.63
CA PHE A 17 -2.67 12.32 -12.67
C PHE A 17 -3.88 11.38 -12.75
N GLU A 18 -5.02 11.75 -12.17
CA GLU A 18 -6.21 10.89 -12.13
C GLU A 18 -6.91 10.77 -13.49
N THR A 19 -6.74 11.75 -14.39
CA THR A 19 -7.37 11.75 -15.72
C THR A 19 -6.39 11.44 -16.84
N ASP A 20 -5.09 11.31 -16.55
CA ASP A 20 -4.07 10.96 -17.55
C ASP A 20 -4.13 9.46 -17.88
N GLU A 21 -4.69 9.12 -19.04
CA GLU A 21 -4.85 7.73 -19.49
C GLU A 21 -3.51 6.97 -19.56
N THR A 22 -2.42 7.63 -19.97
CA THR A 22 -1.12 6.96 -20.12
C THR A 22 -0.49 6.62 -18.77
N TYR A 23 -0.67 7.51 -17.79
CA TYR A 23 -0.28 7.24 -16.42
C TYR A 23 -1.14 6.15 -15.78
N GLN A 24 -2.47 6.24 -15.92
CA GLN A 24 -3.42 5.26 -15.38
C GLN A 24 -3.21 3.85 -15.95
N GLN A 25 -2.98 3.75 -17.26
CA GLN A 25 -2.65 2.48 -17.90
C GLN A 25 -1.34 1.89 -17.35
N GLY A 26 -0.33 2.72 -17.07
CA GLY A 26 0.92 2.30 -16.42
C GLY A 26 0.75 1.89 -14.96
N LEU A 27 -0.22 2.49 -14.25
CA LEU A 27 -0.53 2.21 -12.84
C LEU A 27 -1.34 0.92 -12.64
N ALA A 28 -2.07 0.46 -13.66
CA ALA A 28 -3.01 -0.67 -13.54
C ALA A 28 -2.38 -1.94 -12.93
N GLY A 29 -1.11 -2.22 -13.25
CA GLY A 29 -0.39 -3.36 -12.67
C GLY A 29 0.01 -3.19 -11.20
N ILE A 30 0.18 -1.95 -10.73
CA ILE A 30 0.56 -1.61 -9.35
C ILE A 30 -0.68 -1.57 -8.46
N LEU A 31 -1.80 -1.07 -9.00
CA LEU A 31 -3.07 -0.96 -8.26
C LEU A 31 -3.67 -2.33 -7.92
N ALA A 32 -3.32 -3.38 -8.66
CA ALA A 32 -3.75 -4.76 -8.38
C ALA A 32 -3.25 -5.31 -7.02
N THR A 33 -2.30 -4.64 -6.38
CA THR A 33 -1.67 -5.05 -5.11
C THR A 33 -2.01 -4.15 -3.92
N ASP A 34 -3.02 -3.28 -4.02
CA ASP A 34 -3.35 -2.27 -3.01
C ASP A 34 -2.10 -1.49 -2.51
N PRO A 35 -1.49 -0.68 -3.38
CA PRO A 35 -0.23 -0.01 -3.08
C PRO A 35 -0.41 1.04 -1.99
N SER A 36 0.62 1.21 -1.15
CA SER A 36 0.62 2.29 -0.15
C SER A 36 0.76 3.67 -0.79
N ASP A 37 0.33 4.72 -0.06
CA ASP A 37 0.43 6.11 -0.52
C ASP A 37 1.87 6.52 -0.88
N ALA A 38 2.87 5.95 -0.20
CA ALA A 38 4.28 6.18 -0.51
C ALA A 38 4.66 5.65 -1.89
N VAL A 39 4.12 4.47 -2.29
CA VAL A 39 4.34 3.90 -3.61
C VAL A 39 3.65 4.76 -4.67
N LEU A 40 2.42 5.20 -4.42
CA LEU A 40 1.69 6.10 -5.33
C LEU A 40 2.41 7.44 -5.51
N LEU A 41 2.96 8.01 -4.44
CA LEU A 41 3.72 9.25 -4.53
C LEU A 41 5.01 9.06 -5.33
N ASN A 42 5.71 7.94 -5.11
CA ASN A 42 6.90 7.59 -5.88
C ASN A 42 6.60 7.43 -7.38
N THR A 43 5.51 6.77 -7.75
CA THR A 43 5.13 6.59 -9.16
C THR A 43 4.76 7.91 -9.82
N ARG A 44 4.04 8.80 -9.12
CA ARG A 44 3.72 10.16 -9.61
C ARG A 44 4.99 10.96 -9.88
N VAL A 45 5.91 11.01 -8.92
CA VAL A 45 7.18 11.73 -9.04
C VAL A 45 8.01 11.18 -10.20
N PHE A 46 8.15 9.86 -10.28
CA PHE A 46 8.88 9.20 -11.36
C PHE A 46 8.30 9.52 -12.74
N TYR A 47 6.99 9.38 -12.89
CA TYR A 47 6.30 9.65 -14.15
C TYR A 47 6.46 11.12 -14.58
N PHE A 48 6.25 12.04 -13.64
CA PHE A 48 6.37 13.47 -13.93
C PHE A 48 7.80 13.90 -14.30
N ASN A 49 8.82 13.35 -13.61
CA ASN A 49 10.22 13.56 -13.97
C ASN A 49 10.52 13.06 -15.38
N ARG A 50 10.00 11.87 -15.73
CA ARG A 50 10.16 11.31 -17.07
C ARG A 50 9.48 12.17 -18.14
N LEU A 51 8.31 12.74 -17.84
CA LEU A 51 7.53 13.57 -18.76
C LEU A 51 8.16 14.94 -19.01
N THR A 52 8.61 15.59 -17.94
CA THR A 52 9.10 16.99 -17.98
C THR A 52 10.62 17.10 -18.13
N GLY A 53 11.35 15.99 -17.98
CA GLY A 53 12.81 15.98 -17.87
C GLY A 53 13.33 16.58 -16.56
N SER A 54 12.45 16.77 -15.57
CA SER A 54 12.80 17.30 -14.25
C SER A 54 13.44 16.23 -13.36
N SER A 55 14.08 16.66 -12.28
CA SER A 55 14.71 15.78 -11.29
C SER A 55 14.20 16.08 -9.87
N ILE A 56 12.88 16.24 -9.70
CA ILE A 56 12.29 16.46 -8.37
C ILE A 56 12.27 15.16 -7.57
N THR A 57 12.48 15.24 -6.26
CA THR A 57 12.43 14.09 -5.36
C THR A 57 11.17 14.10 -4.50
N VAL A 58 10.84 12.95 -3.92
CA VAL A 58 9.71 12.82 -2.99
C VAL A 58 9.92 13.70 -1.76
N ALA A 59 11.17 13.82 -1.30
CA ALA A 59 11.54 14.71 -0.20
C ALA A 59 11.23 16.18 -0.53
N ASP A 60 11.47 16.61 -1.78
CA ASP A 60 11.15 17.97 -2.22
C ASP A 60 9.65 18.25 -2.20
N VAL A 61 8.84 17.29 -2.65
CA VAL A 61 7.37 17.41 -2.64
C VAL A 61 6.84 17.49 -1.21
N LEU A 62 7.35 16.66 -0.30
CA LEU A 62 6.96 16.68 1.11
C LEU A 62 7.37 17.99 1.78
N ALA A 63 8.61 18.43 1.58
CA ALA A 63 9.10 19.70 2.10
C ALA A 63 8.32 20.91 1.56
N TYR A 64 7.82 20.83 0.31
CA TYR A 64 7.00 21.88 -0.28
C TYR A 64 5.58 21.91 0.29
N ARG A 65 5.00 20.75 0.64
CA ARG A 65 3.69 20.65 1.31
C ARG A 65 3.74 21.14 2.76
N GLU A 66 4.84 20.90 3.45
CA GLU A 66 5.04 21.39 4.82
C GLU A 66 5.31 22.89 4.89
N ARG A 67 5.57 23.54 3.74
CA ARG A 67 5.73 24.99 3.70
C ARG A 67 4.38 25.65 3.98
N PRO A 68 4.26 26.48 5.03
CA PRO A 68 3.05 27.27 5.25
C PRO A 68 2.92 28.27 4.10
N THR A 69 1.98 28.05 3.18
CA THR A 69 1.60 29.08 2.20
C THR A 69 0.70 30.09 2.89
N PRO A 70 1.07 31.38 2.95
CA PRO A 70 0.20 32.41 3.50
C PRO A 70 -0.76 32.92 2.42
N VAL A 71 -1.78 32.16 2.01
CA VAL A 71 -2.91 32.71 1.23
C VAL A 71 -4.24 32.00 1.56
N SER A 72 -5.16 32.82 2.08
CA SER A 72 -6.63 32.73 2.12
C SER A 72 -7.34 31.83 3.15
N GLU A 73 -7.51 32.45 4.31
CA GLU A 73 -8.72 32.46 5.13
C GLU A 73 -10.03 32.61 4.33
N SER A 74 -10.95 31.66 4.50
CA SER A 74 -12.43 31.75 4.40
C SER A 74 -12.94 30.35 4.81
N ALA A 75 -13.63 30.10 5.92
CA ALA A 75 -14.40 30.95 6.80
C ALA A 75 -14.46 30.34 8.22
N PRO A 76 -14.74 31.15 9.26
CA PRO A 76 -15.11 30.66 10.57
C PRO A 76 -16.62 30.35 10.58
N THR A 77 -17.00 29.16 11.00
CA THR A 77 -18.36 28.94 11.53
C THR A 77 -18.24 28.14 12.81
N SER A 78 -18.40 28.89 13.89
CA SER A 78 -18.71 28.42 15.23
C SER A 78 -19.91 27.48 15.20
N ASN A 79 -19.77 26.31 15.83
CA ASN A 79 -20.79 25.69 16.68
C ASN A 79 -20.15 24.57 17.52
N PRO A 80 -20.20 24.64 18.87
CA PRO A 80 -20.15 23.47 19.76
C PRO A 80 -21.57 23.16 20.29
N PRO A 81 -21.77 22.10 21.08
CA PRO A 81 -21.25 20.74 21.02
C PRO A 81 -22.42 19.73 20.81
N SER A 82 -22.21 18.62 20.11
CA SER A 82 -23.12 17.48 20.20
C SER A 82 -22.37 16.17 19.92
N THR A 83 -22.08 15.51 21.04
CA THR A 83 -22.37 14.10 21.32
C THR A 83 -22.26 13.09 20.18
N ALA A 84 -21.28 12.21 20.35
CA ALA A 84 -21.27 10.80 19.94
C ALA A 84 -21.62 10.48 18.48
N SER A 85 -20.59 10.23 17.67
CA SER A 85 -20.59 9.13 16.70
C SER A 85 -19.15 8.75 16.38
N GLU A 86 -18.81 7.51 16.70
CA GLU A 86 -17.63 6.80 16.22
C GLU A 86 -17.65 6.81 14.70
N SER A 87 -16.65 7.42 14.08
CA SER A 87 -16.38 7.31 12.65
C SER A 87 -14.88 7.30 12.50
N GLU A 88 -14.39 6.15 12.04
CA GLU A 88 -12.99 5.76 11.87
C GLU A 88 -12.29 6.60 10.79
N GLU A 89 -11.99 7.86 11.08
CA GLU A 89 -10.83 8.51 10.45
C GLU A 89 -9.58 8.09 11.24
N PRO A 90 -8.50 7.63 10.59
CA PRO A 90 -7.31 7.18 11.30
C PRO A 90 -6.70 8.36 12.04
N LYS A 91 -6.88 8.36 13.36
CA LYS A 91 -6.29 9.34 14.27
C LYS A 91 -4.77 9.29 14.13
N ILE A 92 -4.19 10.29 13.47
CA ILE A 92 -2.74 10.44 13.36
C ILE A 92 -2.15 10.73 14.76
N LEU A 93 -1.47 9.74 15.35
CA LEU A 93 -0.74 9.93 16.61
C LEU A 93 0.67 10.45 16.31
N THR A 94 1.17 11.36 17.15
CA THR A 94 2.56 11.82 17.06
C THR A 94 3.51 10.70 17.51
N PHE A 95 4.77 10.74 17.06
CA PHE A 95 5.78 9.73 17.43
C PHE A 95 5.99 9.62 18.95
N ALA A 96 5.97 10.75 19.67
CA ALA A 96 6.08 10.77 21.13
C ALA A 96 4.91 10.03 21.80
N GLN A 97 3.70 10.27 21.30
CA GLN A 97 2.50 9.62 21.82
C GLN A 97 2.47 8.12 21.49
N LEU A 98 2.91 7.74 20.29
CA LEU A 98 3.02 6.33 19.91
C LEU A 98 4.03 5.58 20.79
N LYS A 99 5.18 6.21 21.09
CA LYS A 99 6.19 5.66 22.00
C LYS A 99 5.60 5.42 23.40
N GLU A 100 4.87 6.40 23.93
CA GLU A 100 4.22 6.29 25.23
C GLU A 100 3.20 5.13 25.26
N LEU A 101 2.39 4.95 24.21
CA LEU A 101 1.44 3.85 24.12
C LEU A 101 2.12 2.48 24.09
N ILE A 102 3.27 2.37 23.41
CA ILE A 102 4.08 1.13 23.38
C ILE A 102 4.68 0.86 24.77
N GLU A 103 5.27 1.87 25.41
CA GLU A 103 5.85 1.75 26.75
C GLU A 103 4.80 1.43 27.82
N ALA A 104 3.59 1.97 27.68
CA ALA A 104 2.46 1.70 28.56
C ALA A 104 1.77 0.35 28.28
N GLY A 105 2.18 -0.38 27.23
CA GLY A 105 1.58 -1.66 26.83
C GLY A 105 0.17 -1.54 26.23
N LYS A 106 -0.26 -0.34 25.84
CA LYS A 106 -1.58 -0.04 25.28
C LYS A 106 -1.58 -0.20 23.76
N LEU A 107 -1.30 -1.41 23.30
CA LEU A 107 -1.16 -1.70 21.87
C LEU A 107 -2.51 -1.64 21.12
N ASP A 108 -3.63 -1.83 21.80
CA ASP A 108 -4.98 -1.71 21.22
C ASP A 108 -5.35 -0.27 20.83
N GLU A 109 -4.71 0.74 21.43
CA GLU A 109 -4.93 2.16 21.12
C GLU A 109 -4.10 2.64 19.91
N ILE A 110 -3.24 1.78 19.35
CA ILE A 110 -2.37 2.11 18.22
C ILE A 110 -3.17 2.00 16.91
N PRO A 111 -3.22 3.08 16.10
CA PRO A 111 -3.89 3.05 14.79
C PRO A 111 -3.34 1.94 13.89
N ASN A 112 -4.24 1.25 13.19
CA ASN A 112 -3.94 0.13 12.28
C ASN A 112 -3.33 -1.12 12.95
N ASN A 113 -3.36 -1.24 14.28
CA ASN A 113 -2.95 -2.48 14.92
C ASN A 113 -4.05 -3.54 14.75
N LYS A 114 -3.75 -4.62 14.03
CA LYS A 114 -4.68 -5.72 13.80
C LYS A 114 -4.49 -6.80 14.87
N THR A 115 -5.52 -7.06 15.66
CA THR A 115 -5.54 -8.20 16.59
C THR A 115 -5.55 -9.50 15.79
N ILE A 116 -4.41 -10.19 15.77
CA ILE A 116 -4.37 -11.55 15.27
C ILE A 116 -4.99 -12.47 16.33
N SER A 117 -6.12 -13.07 16.01
CA SER A 117 -6.64 -14.17 16.82
C SER A 117 -5.56 -15.26 16.83
N GLY A 118 -5.08 -15.65 18.01
CA GLY A 118 -4.11 -16.76 18.17
C GLY A 118 -4.68 -18.14 17.80
N GLU A 119 -5.75 -18.18 17.03
CA GLU A 119 -6.42 -19.38 16.58
C GLU A 119 -5.60 -20.00 15.45
N LEU A 120 -4.95 -21.12 15.76
CA LEU A 120 -4.34 -21.97 14.75
C LEU A 120 -5.46 -22.55 13.88
N ASN A 121 -5.27 -22.54 12.56
CA ASN A 121 -6.25 -23.07 11.61
C ASN A 121 -6.70 -24.48 12.05
N SER A 122 -7.99 -24.59 12.42
CA SER A 122 -8.59 -25.83 12.93
C SER A 122 -8.94 -26.82 11.80
N ALA A 123 -8.79 -26.41 10.54
CA ALA A 123 -8.99 -27.30 9.41
C ALA A 123 -7.90 -28.40 9.39
N PRO A 124 -8.28 -29.66 9.13
CA PRO A 124 -7.30 -30.71 8.93
C PRO A 124 -6.39 -30.35 7.74
N PRO A 125 -5.08 -30.68 7.80
CA PRO A 125 -4.17 -30.43 6.70
C PRO A 125 -4.65 -31.11 5.42
N SER A 126 -4.47 -30.44 4.28
CA SER A 126 -4.87 -31.00 2.99
C SER A 126 -4.14 -32.32 2.72
N GLN A 127 -4.91 -33.40 2.50
CA GLN A 127 -4.36 -34.67 2.04
C GLN A 127 -4.22 -34.66 0.53
N SER A 128 -3.07 -35.11 0.02
CA SER A 128 -2.86 -35.24 -1.43
C SER A 128 -3.68 -36.39 -1.99
N ALA A 129 -4.65 -36.08 -2.86
CA ALA A 129 -5.42 -37.06 -3.65
C ALA A 129 -4.77 -37.38 -5.02
N ALA A 130 -3.53 -36.92 -5.25
CA ALA A 130 -2.83 -37.11 -6.51
C ALA A 130 -2.49 -38.60 -6.70
N SER A 131 -2.97 -39.19 -7.80
CA SER A 131 -2.48 -40.51 -8.22
C SER A 131 -0.99 -40.42 -8.51
N VAL A 132 -0.21 -41.30 -7.88
CA VAL A 132 1.23 -41.40 -8.14
C VAL A 132 1.41 -41.78 -9.61
N ARG A 133 1.89 -40.83 -10.42
CA ARG A 133 2.22 -41.10 -11.80
C ARG A 133 3.37 -42.09 -11.82
N ARG A 134 3.05 -43.32 -12.24
CA ARG A 134 4.04 -44.38 -12.39
C ARG A 134 5.10 -43.93 -13.38
N LYS A 135 6.35 -44.13 -12.99
CA LYS A 135 7.47 -43.77 -13.85
C LYS A 135 7.55 -44.79 -14.98
N PRO A 136 7.96 -44.41 -16.20
CA PRO A 136 7.88 -45.29 -17.37
C PRO A 136 8.70 -46.59 -17.22
N TRP A 137 9.70 -46.61 -16.34
CA TRP A 137 10.46 -47.82 -15.99
C TRP A 137 9.73 -48.79 -15.06
N GLU A 138 8.60 -48.40 -14.45
CA GLU A 138 7.79 -49.25 -13.56
C GLU A 138 6.75 -50.09 -14.33
N THR A 139 6.57 -49.83 -15.63
CA THR A 139 5.60 -50.53 -16.50
C THR A 139 6.15 -51.79 -17.14
N SER A 140 7.48 -51.99 -17.14
CA SER A 140 8.13 -53.08 -17.89
C SER A 140 8.28 -54.39 -17.09
N ASN A 141 7.92 -54.42 -15.81
CA ASN A 141 8.17 -55.57 -14.93
C ASN A 141 6.94 -56.44 -14.65
N ASN A 142 5.86 -56.30 -15.43
CA ASN A 142 4.63 -57.09 -15.28
C ASN A 142 4.27 -57.87 -16.55
N SER A 143 5.26 -58.17 -17.39
CA SER A 143 5.12 -58.95 -18.63
C SER A 143 5.79 -60.32 -18.57
N SER A 144 6.08 -60.85 -17.38
CA SER A 144 6.77 -62.13 -17.20
C SER A 144 6.14 -62.92 -16.05
N ASP A 145 5.01 -63.59 -16.34
CA ASP A 145 4.29 -64.64 -15.59
C ASP A 145 2.81 -64.48 -16.00
N ILE A 146 2.17 -65.28 -16.86
CA ILE A 146 1.91 -66.72 -16.78
C ILE A 146 1.48 -67.15 -18.20
N MET A 147 2.33 -67.91 -18.90
CA MET A 147 1.94 -68.74 -20.04
C MET A 147 2.93 -69.90 -20.15
N GLU A 148 2.79 -70.89 -19.27
CA GLU A 148 3.42 -72.22 -19.43
C GLU A 148 2.37 -73.24 -18.98
N SER A 149 1.63 -73.78 -19.96
CA SER A 149 1.68 -75.17 -20.49
C SER A 149 0.89 -76.18 -19.67
#